data_AF-A0A1J1I8Z9-F1
#
_entry.id   AF-A0A1J1I8Z9-F1
#
_cell.length_a   1.000
_cell.length_b   1.000
_cell.length_c   1.000
_cell.angle_alpha   90.00
_cell.angle_beta   90.00
_cell.angle_gamma   90.00
#
_symmetry.space_group_name_H-M   'P 1'
#
loop_
_entity.id
_entity.type
_entity.pdbx_description
1 polymer ?
#
loop_
_entity_poly.entity_id
_entity_poly.type
_entity_poly.pdbx_seq_one_letter_code
_entity_poly.pdbx_strand_id
1 'polypeptide(L)'
;MVFLKRYELVANQTGIDCAVIRYSLNLDGSVHVINSGYDAQGQFVEFIGRADLTFPDSDPLLGKLDVQFVVGQQSGIYWTLATNYADYAVVWSCRGLPGGRSTESAWVLSRTLQTSEAVRLRYEEVLRANDIVLEEMRETNQDLEFCRIPRP
;
A
#
# COMPACT_ATOMS: atom_id res chain seq x y z
N MET A 1 8.56 -4.96 1.50
CA MET A 1 8.05 -4.04 2.53
C MET A 1 6.86 -4.71 3.18
N VAL A 2 6.50 -4.30 4.39
CA VAL A 2 5.32 -4.76 5.10
C VAL A 2 4.32 -3.61 5.20
N PHE A 3 3.03 -3.93 5.34
CA PHE A 3 2.01 -2.94 5.64
C PHE A 3 1.99 -2.72 7.15
N LEU A 4 2.16 -1.49 7.62
CA LEU A 4 1.99 -1.14 9.03
C LEU A 4 0.57 -0.71 9.33
N LYS A 5 0.05 0.23 8.52
CA LYS A 5 -1.29 0.79 8.67
C LYS A 5 -1.93 0.96 7.31
N ARG A 6 -3.25 0.81 7.24
CA ARG A 6 -4.00 1.09 6.01
C ARG A 6 -5.46 1.45 6.28
N TYR A 7 -6.09 2.15 5.36
CA TYR A 7 -7.55 2.12 5.29
C TYR A 7 -8.03 0.72 4.88
N GLU A 8 -9.06 0.23 5.54
CA GLU A 8 -9.65 -1.06 5.19
C GLU A 8 -10.46 -0.94 3.90
N LEU A 9 -10.07 -1.72 2.89
CA LEU A 9 -10.74 -1.76 1.60
C LEU A 9 -11.68 -2.94 1.59
N VAL A 10 -12.96 -2.64 1.82
CA VAL A 10 -14.06 -3.61 1.91
C VAL A 10 -14.04 -4.63 0.77
N ALA A 11 -13.64 -4.19 -0.43
CA ALA A 11 -13.66 -5.01 -1.63
C ALA A 11 -12.53 -6.06 -1.72
N ASN A 12 -11.35 -5.82 -1.15
CA ASN A 12 -10.17 -6.66 -1.44
C ASN A 12 -9.06 -6.70 -0.37
N GLN A 13 -9.17 -5.95 0.73
CA GLN A 13 -8.16 -5.97 1.80
C GLN A 13 -8.71 -6.17 3.22
N THR A 14 -10.03 -6.36 3.36
CA THR A 14 -10.70 -6.56 4.65
C THR A 14 -10.07 -7.70 5.45
N GLY A 15 -9.53 -7.37 6.62
CA GLY A 15 -9.04 -8.37 7.56
C GLY A 15 -7.76 -9.09 7.14
N ILE A 16 -7.03 -8.59 6.14
CA ILE A 16 -5.73 -9.15 5.76
C ILE A 16 -4.68 -8.78 6.81
N ASP A 17 -3.99 -9.78 7.33
CA ASP A 17 -2.82 -9.64 8.21
C ASP A 17 -1.57 -10.26 7.59
N CYS A 18 -0.43 -10.02 8.23
CA CYS A 18 0.89 -10.42 7.74
C CYS A 18 1.16 -9.93 6.31
N ALA A 19 0.58 -8.78 5.96
CA ALA A 19 0.60 -8.30 4.60
C ALA A 19 2.02 -7.83 4.24
N VAL A 20 2.52 -8.33 3.12
CA VAL A 20 3.83 -8.00 2.56
C VAL A 20 3.65 -7.58 1.12
N ILE A 21 4.39 -6.56 0.71
CA ILE A 21 4.51 -6.13 -0.68
C ILE A 21 5.96 -6.28 -1.16
N ARG A 22 6.13 -6.88 -2.32
CA ARG A 22 7.41 -7.03 -3.01
C ARG A 22 7.33 -6.33 -4.36
N TYR A 23 8.39 -5.61 -4.68
CA TYR A 23 8.53 -4.89 -5.94
C TYR A 23 9.80 -5.37 -6.65
N SER A 24 9.72 -5.55 -7.96
CA SER A 24 10.89 -5.73 -8.83
C SER A 24 10.70 -4.93 -10.11
N LEU A 25 11.81 -4.53 -10.74
CA LEU A 25 11.77 -3.86 -12.05
C LEU A 25 11.72 -4.91 -13.16
N ASN A 26 10.83 -4.69 -14.12
CA ASN A 26 10.80 -5.42 -15.38
C ASN A 26 11.78 -4.79 -16.37
N LEU A 27 12.12 -5.53 -17.43
CA LEU A 27 13.03 -5.07 -18.49
C LEU A 27 12.50 -3.84 -19.24
N ASP A 28 11.17 -3.67 -19.29
CA ASP A 28 10.51 -2.54 -19.95
C ASP A 28 10.36 -1.30 -19.06
N GLY A 29 10.95 -1.32 -17.86
CA GLY A 29 10.91 -0.21 -16.91
C GLY A 29 9.67 -0.16 -16.02
N SER A 30 8.68 -1.03 -16.25
CA SER A 30 7.54 -1.19 -15.35
C SER A 30 7.93 -1.89 -14.05
N VAL A 31 7.09 -1.74 -13.03
CA VAL A 31 7.27 -2.39 -11.72
C VAL A 31 6.35 -3.62 -11.64
N HIS A 32 6.94 -4.79 -11.39
CA HIS A 32 6.21 -5.97 -10.97
C HIS A 32 5.89 -5.88 -9.47
N VAL A 33 4.64 -6.10 -9.11
CA VAL A 33 4.11 -5.94 -7.75
C VAL A 33 3.55 -7.27 -7.28
N ILE A 34 3.99 -7.74 -6.11
CA ILE A 34 3.40 -8.93 -5.45
C ILE A 34 2.97 -8.51 -4.06
N ASN A 35 1.66 -8.53 -3.81
CA ASN A 35 1.08 -8.43 -2.49
C ASN A 35 0.71 -9.82 -1.99
N SER A 36 1.09 -10.14 -0.76
CA SER A 36 0.75 -11.42 -0.15
C SER A 36 0.35 -11.20 1.30
N GLY A 37 -0.47 -12.10 1.83
CA GLY A 37 -0.82 -12.08 3.23
C GLY A 37 -1.83 -13.17 3.54
N TYR A 38 -2.59 -12.91 4.59
CA TYR A 38 -3.43 -13.89 5.23
C TYR A 38 -4.80 -13.24 5.51
N ASP A 39 -5.87 -13.75 4.89
CA ASP A 39 -7.22 -13.22 5.10
C ASP A 39 -7.79 -13.53 6.50
N ALA A 40 -9.00 -13.07 6.79
CA ALA A 40 -9.65 -13.29 8.08
C ALA A 40 -9.96 -14.77 8.39
N GLN A 41 -10.00 -15.64 7.38
CA GLN A 41 -10.37 -17.06 7.53
C GLN A 41 -9.19 -17.96 7.85
N GLY A 42 -7.97 -17.59 7.50
CA GLY A 42 -6.88 -18.57 7.56
C GLY A 42 -6.09 -18.68 6.26
N GLN A 43 -6.67 -18.25 5.15
CA GLN A 43 -6.16 -18.60 3.85
C GLN A 43 -5.06 -17.63 3.42
N PHE A 44 -4.03 -18.18 2.77
CA PHE A 44 -3.02 -17.40 2.11
C PHE A 44 -3.62 -16.76 0.87
N VAL A 45 -3.42 -15.46 0.71
CA VAL A 45 -3.87 -14.70 -0.46
C VAL A 45 -2.69 -14.00 -1.10
N GLU A 46 -2.66 -14.00 -2.43
CA GLU A 46 -1.63 -13.33 -3.23
C GLU A 46 -2.28 -12.57 -4.39
N PHE A 47 -1.82 -11.35 -4.61
CA PHE A 47 -2.21 -10.49 -5.72
C PHE A 47 -0.96 -10.02 -6.46
N ILE A 48 -0.88 -10.45 -7.71
CA ILE A 48 0.20 -10.07 -8.62
C ILE A 48 -0.30 -8.93 -9.49
N GLY A 49 0.51 -7.91 -9.66
CA GLY A 49 0.18 -6.74 -10.46
C GLY A 49 1.39 -6.16 -11.17
N ARG A 50 1.09 -5.13 -11.95
CA ARG A 50 2.04 -4.30 -12.67
C ARG A 50 1.76 -2.84 -12.32
N ALA A 51 2.81 -2.05 -12.20
CA ALA A 51 2.70 -0.60 -12.08
C ALA A 51 3.57 0.10 -13.12
N ASP A 52 3.03 1.14 -13.73
CA ASP A 52 3.72 2.01 -14.68
C ASP A 52 3.69 3.45 -14.16
N LEU A 53 4.69 4.28 -14.50
CA LEU A 53 4.65 5.70 -14.17
C LEU A 53 3.47 6.37 -14.87
N THR A 54 2.63 7.06 -14.10
CA THR A 54 1.47 7.78 -14.69
C THR A 54 1.93 8.93 -15.58
N PHE A 55 3.03 9.60 -15.22
CA PHE A 55 3.59 10.75 -15.94
C PHE A 55 5.12 10.62 -16.08
N PRO A 56 5.61 9.71 -16.95
CA PRO A 56 7.04 9.42 -17.07
C PRO A 56 7.87 10.61 -17.53
N ASP A 57 7.26 11.55 -18.26
CA ASP A 57 7.92 12.73 -18.82
C ASP A 57 7.72 14.00 -17.95
N SER A 58 7.18 13.87 -16.74
CA SER A 58 6.98 15.02 -15.84
C SER A 58 8.30 15.53 -15.26
N ASP A 59 8.41 16.87 -15.13
CA ASP A 59 9.52 17.55 -14.47
C ASP A 59 8.97 18.56 -13.44
N PRO A 60 9.15 18.34 -12.12
CA PRO A 60 9.83 17.19 -11.53
C PRO A 60 9.06 15.88 -11.74
N LEU A 61 9.79 14.77 -11.79
CA LEU A 61 9.18 13.44 -11.86
C LEU A 61 8.33 13.19 -10.61
N LEU A 62 7.07 12.86 -10.83
CA LEU A 62 6.13 12.59 -9.74
C LEU A 62 6.16 11.10 -9.37
N GLY A 63 6.13 10.82 -8.05
CA GLY A 63 5.99 9.47 -7.51
C GLY A 63 4.57 8.91 -7.66
N LYS A 64 4.02 8.96 -8.88
CA LYS A 64 2.65 8.59 -9.21
C LYS A 64 2.64 7.41 -10.18
N LEU A 65 1.94 6.35 -9.79
CA LEU A 65 1.92 5.08 -10.50
C LEU A 65 0.48 4.67 -10.85
N ASP A 66 0.30 4.17 -12.07
CA ASP A 66 -0.91 3.46 -12.47
C ASP A 66 -0.69 1.97 -12.18
N VAL A 67 -1.44 1.41 -11.23
CA VAL A 67 -1.28 0.03 -10.74
C VAL A 67 -2.44 -0.83 -11.19
N GLN A 68 -2.14 -1.95 -11.87
CA GLN A 68 -3.12 -2.90 -12.37
C GLN A 68 -2.85 -4.30 -11.79
N PHE A 69 -3.84 -4.86 -11.10
CA PHE A 69 -3.83 -6.24 -10.59
C PHE A 69 -4.63 -7.21 -11.48
N VAL A 70 -5.56 -6.70 -12.28
CA VAL A 70 -6.38 -7.49 -13.20
C VAL A 70 -6.31 -6.86 -14.59
N VAL A 71 -5.78 -7.59 -15.56
CA VAL A 71 -5.65 -7.12 -16.94
C VAL A 71 -7.02 -6.77 -17.51
N GLY A 72 -7.12 -5.59 -18.14
CA GLY A 72 -8.36 -5.10 -18.72
C GLY A 72 -9.30 -4.39 -17.74
N GLN A 73 -9.01 -4.43 -16.43
CA GLN A 73 -9.67 -3.55 -15.47
C GLN A 73 -8.94 -2.22 -15.35
N GLN A 74 -9.67 -1.20 -14.89
CA GLN A 74 -9.11 0.12 -14.68
C GLN A 74 -8.05 0.09 -13.57
N SER A 75 -6.88 0.65 -13.88
CA SER A 75 -5.79 0.81 -12.91
C SER A 75 -6.19 1.71 -11.74
N GLY A 76 -5.66 1.40 -10.56
CA GLY A 76 -5.66 2.33 -9.44
C GLY A 76 -4.53 3.35 -9.60
N ILE A 77 -4.70 4.55 -9.03
CA ILE A 77 -3.72 5.63 -9.15
C ILE A 77 -3.06 5.83 -7.78
N TYR A 78 -1.79 5.47 -7.67
CA TYR A 78 -1.06 5.42 -6.41
C TYR A 78 -0.07 6.58 -6.35
N TRP A 79 -0.25 7.45 -5.38
CA TRP A 79 0.64 8.58 -5.08
C TRP A 79 1.53 8.23 -3.91
N THR A 80 2.83 8.31 -4.11
CA THR A 80 3.81 8.26 -3.02
C THR A 80 3.92 9.66 -2.43
N LEU A 81 3.22 9.91 -1.33
CA LEU A 81 3.19 11.22 -0.66
C LEU A 81 4.50 11.53 0.03
N ALA A 82 5.14 10.51 0.61
CA ALA A 82 6.46 10.61 1.19
C ALA A 82 7.14 9.24 1.22
N THR A 83 8.46 9.22 1.06
CA THR A 83 9.29 8.04 1.28
C THR A 83 10.72 8.49 1.49
N ASN A 84 11.47 7.76 2.30
CA ASN A 84 12.92 7.87 2.35
C ASN A 84 13.62 6.65 1.71
N TYR A 85 12.84 5.79 1.05
CA TYR A 85 13.22 4.54 0.38
C TYR A 85 13.78 3.42 1.29
N ALA A 86 14.40 3.81 2.41
CA ALA A 86 15.13 2.94 3.32
C ALA A 86 14.30 2.46 4.51
N ASP A 87 13.32 3.23 4.97
CA ASP A 87 12.55 2.90 6.18
C ASP A 87 11.05 2.80 5.89
N TYR A 88 10.46 3.84 5.30
CA TYR A 88 9.00 3.94 5.15
C TYR A 88 8.57 4.55 3.82
N ALA A 89 7.31 4.31 3.47
CA ALA A 89 6.59 5.05 2.44
C ALA A 89 5.13 5.30 2.88
N VAL A 90 4.61 6.49 2.59
CA VAL A 90 3.19 6.83 2.70
C VAL A 90 2.62 6.87 1.29
N VAL A 91 1.66 6.01 1.02
CA VAL A 91 1.01 5.88 -0.28
C VAL A 91 -0.46 6.18 -0.14
N TRP A 92 -1.00 6.97 -1.07
CA TRP A 92 -2.41 7.33 -1.12
C TRP A 92 -2.96 7.10 -2.52
N SER A 93 -4.22 6.69 -2.60
CA SER A 93 -4.95 6.54 -3.85
C SER A 93 -6.33 7.14 -3.66
N CYS A 94 -6.74 7.96 -4.61
CA CYS A 94 -8.09 8.47 -4.66
C CYS A 94 -8.61 8.41 -6.08
N ARG A 95 -9.88 8.05 -6.19
CA ARG A 95 -10.58 7.99 -7.44
C ARG A 95 -11.95 8.59 -7.30
N GLY A 96 -12.29 9.49 -8.21
CA GLY A 96 -13.64 10.03 -8.35
C GLY A 96 -14.65 8.95 -8.72
N LEU A 97 -15.81 9.01 -8.08
CA LEU A 97 -17.02 8.23 -8.31
C LEU A 97 -18.14 9.17 -8.79
N PRO A 98 -19.21 8.63 -9.41
CA PRO A 98 -20.38 9.43 -9.76
C PRO A 98 -20.99 10.18 -8.57
N GLY A 99 -21.59 11.33 -8.84
CA GLY A 99 -22.27 12.14 -7.82
C GLY A 99 -21.32 12.89 -6.88
N GLY A 100 -20.09 13.20 -7.32
CA GLY A 100 -19.13 13.99 -6.54
C GLY A 100 -18.52 13.23 -5.36
N ARG A 101 -18.58 11.90 -5.38
CA ARG A 101 -17.98 11.03 -4.36
C ARG A 101 -16.56 10.65 -4.76
N SER A 102 -15.75 10.22 -3.80
CA SER A 102 -14.46 9.56 -4.03
C SER A 102 -14.44 8.19 -3.36
N THR A 103 -13.57 7.31 -3.86
CA THR A 103 -13.07 6.18 -3.10
C THR A 103 -11.61 6.43 -2.81
N GLU A 104 -11.23 6.28 -1.55
CA GLU A 104 -9.91 6.63 -1.04
C GLU A 104 -9.26 5.43 -0.40
N SER A 105 -7.94 5.39 -0.46
CA SER A 105 -7.12 4.35 0.12
C SER A 105 -5.81 4.97 0.56
N ALA A 106 -5.31 4.56 1.72
CA ALA A 106 -4.04 5.01 2.24
C ALA A 106 -3.29 3.84 2.86
N TRP A 107 -1.97 3.81 2.70
CA TRP A 107 -1.09 2.79 3.25
C TRP A 107 0.18 3.42 3.80
N VAL A 108 0.57 2.99 5.00
CA VAL A 108 1.92 3.16 5.53
C VAL A 108 2.66 1.85 5.35
N LEU A 109 3.72 1.88 4.55
CA LEU A 109 4.59 0.75 4.26
C LEU A 109 5.91 0.92 5.00
N SER A 110 6.49 -0.18 5.47
CA SER A 110 7.79 -0.20 6.15
C SER A 110 8.71 -1.28 5.61
N ARG A 111 10.02 -1.07 5.70
CA ARG A 111 11.03 -2.11 5.41
C ARG A 111 11.18 -3.11 6.55
N THR A 112 10.78 -2.75 7.77
CA THR A 112 10.84 -3.57 8.98
C THR A 112 9.44 -3.74 9.60
N LEU A 113 9.28 -4.75 10.47
CA LEU A 113 8.01 -5.05 11.15
C LEU A 113 7.59 -3.97 12.15
N GLN A 114 8.57 -3.25 12.70
CA GLN A 114 8.38 -2.11 13.58
C GLN A 114 9.36 -1.01 13.18
N THR A 115 8.93 0.24 13.30
CA THR A 115 9.74 1.42 13.00
C THR A 115 10.21 2.09 14.29
N SER A 116 11.29 2.87 14.20
CA SER A 116 11.66 3.77 15.29
C SER A 116 10.59 4.83 15.53
N GLU A 117 10.61 5.46 16.70
CA GLU A 117 9.70 6.55 17.03
C GLU A 117 9.84 7.74 16.06
N ALA A 118 11.07 8.08 15.67
CA ALA A 118 11.32 9.17 14.73
C ALA A 118 10.68 8.91 13.35
N VAL A 119 10.79 7.67 12.83
CA VAL A 119 10.14 7.28 11.56
C VAL A 119 8.62 7.31 11.71
N ARG A 120 8.09 6.85 12.86
CA ARG A 120 6.66 6.91 13.18
C ARG A 120 6.12 8.33 13.14
N LEU A 121 6.75 9.24 13.88
CA LEU A 121 6.33 10.64 13.91
C LEU A 121 6.35 11.26 12.52
N ARG A 122 7.34 10.90 11.69
CA ARG A 122 7.46 11.43 10.33
C ARG A 122 6.34 10.98 9.40
N TYR A 123 6.00 9.70 9.36
CA TYR A 123 4.89 9.27 8.50
C TYR A 123 3.53 9.76 9.04
N GLU A 124 3.35 9.86 10.36
CA GLU A 124 2.11 10.40 10.94
C GLU A 124 1.93 11.89 10.64
N GLU A 125 3.02 12.67 10.62
CA GLU A 125 3.00 14.06 10.17
C GLU A 125 2.53 14.17 8.71
N VAL A 126 3.05 13.32 7.82
CA VAL A 126 2.63 13.29 6.41
C VAL A 126 1.15 12.95 6.27
N LEU A 127 0.66 11.96 7.02
CA LEU A 127 -0.76 11.60 7.01
C LEU A 127 -1.64 12.80 7.41
N ARG A 128 -1.34 13.44 8.55
CA ARG A 128 -2.11 14.60 9.05
C ARG A 128 -2.02 15.79 8.10
N ALA A 129 -0.86 16.05 7.51
CA ALA A 129 -0.67 17.16 6.58
C ALA A 129 -1.43 16.99 5.25
N ASN A 130 -1.92 15.78 4.95
CA ASN A 130 -2.70 15.46 3.76
C ASN A 130 -4.14 15.03 4.09
N ASP A 131 -4.64 15.38 5.29
CA ASP A 131 -5.99 15.07 5.77
C ASP A 131 -6.33 13.56 5.75
N ILE A 132 -5.31 12.70 5.86
CA ILE A 132 -5.49 11.26 6.02
C ILE A 132 -5.64 10.98 7.51
N VAL A 133 -6.85 10.55 7.90
CA VAL A 133 -7.27 10.33 9.29
C VAL A 133 -6.60 9.08 9.85
N LEU A 134 -5.56 9.29 10.66
CA LEU A 134 -4.75 8.21 11.24
C LEU A 134 -5.60 7.22 12.05
N GLU A 135 -6.62 7.71 12.75
CA GLU A 135 -7.50 6.95 13.62
C GLU A 135 -8.43 5.99 12.85
N GLU A 136 -8.67 6.25 11.56
CA GLU A 136 -9.42 5.37 10.67
C GLU A 136 -8.51 4.32 9.99
N MET A 137 -7.20 4.46 10.12
CA MET A 137 -6.26 3.48 9.60
C MET A 137 -6.14 2.28 10.55
N ARG A 138 -6.47 1.10 10.05
CA ARG A 138 -6.27 -0.17 10.75
C ARG A 138 -4.79 -0.50 10.82
N GLU A 139 -4.31 -0.88 12.00
CA GLU A 139 -3.00 -1.51 12.16
C GLU A 139 -3.00 -2.93 11.60
N THR A 140 -2.00 -3.27 10.81
CA THR A 140 -1.84 -4.62 10.27
C THR A 140 -1.07 -5.47 11.26
N ASN A 141 -1.59 -6.64 11.63
CA ASN A 141 -0.85 -7.55 12.49
C ASN A 141 0.35 -8.11 11.71
N GLN A 142 1.56 -7.86 12.22
CA GLN A 142 2.83 -8.31 11.65
C GLN A 142 3.63 -9.17 12.65
N ASP A 143 2.97 -9.66 13.71
CA ASP A 143 3.60 -10.49 14.71
C ASP A 143 4.15 -11.79 14.10
N LEU A 144 5.42 -12.10 14.39
CA LEU A 144 6.12 -13.20 13.75
C LEU A 144 5.61 -14.57 14.18
N GLU A 145 5.15 -14.72 15.41
CA GLU A 145 4.58 -15.98 15.88
C GLU A 145 3.23 -16.21 15.23
N PHE A 146 2.37 -15.19 15.25
CA PHE A 146 1.08 -15.20 14.55
C PHE A 146 1.23 -15.52 13.05
N CYS A 147 2.17 -14.87 12.37
CA CYS A 147 2.37 -15.01 10.92
C CYS A 147 3.07 -16.31 10.49
N ARG A 148 3.60 -17.11 11.42
CA ARG A 148 4.27 -18.39 11.13
C ARG A 148 3.38 -19.62 11.35
N ILE A 149 2.25 -19.48 12.03
CA ILE A 149 1.40 -20.61 12.38
C ILE A 149 0.61 -21.07 11.13
N PRO A 150 0.72 -22.34 10.70
CA PRO A 150 -0.16 -22.89 9.68
C PRO A 150 -1.60 -22.77 10.17
N ARG A 151 -2.43 -22.04 9.42
CA ARG A 151 -3.84 -21.86 9.78
C ARG A 151 -4.60 -23.13 9.36
N PRO A 152 -5.49 -23.67 10.22
CA PRO A 152 -6.18 -24.94 9.98
C PRO A 152 -7.11 -24.89 8.76
#